data_AF-A0A523M4I5-F1
#
_entry.id   AF-A0A523M4I5-F1
#
_cell.length_a   1.000
_cell.length_b   1.000
_cell.length_c   1.000
_cell.angle_alpha   90.00
_cell.angle_beta   90.00
_cell.angle_gamma   90.00
#
_symmetry.space_group_name_H-M   'P 1'
#
loop_
_entity.id
_entity.type
_entity.pdbx_description
1 polymer ?
#
loop_
_entity_poly.entity_id
_entity_poly.type
_entity_poly.pdbx_seq_one_letter_code
_entity_poly.pdbx_strand_id
1 'polypeptide(L)' 'MGLGGGSYCSRMIFNSPDASWGSCKAGNCKSCAVKVLSGEPDHRDSALSTLEREEQRLMCPCVSRATGDHLVLDI' A
#
# COMPACT_ATOMS: atom_id res chain seq x y z
N MET A 1 9.33 -12.70 29.59
CA MET A 1 10.24 -12.38 28.45
C MET A 1 9.44 -12.57 27.17
N GLY A 2 9.23 -11.65 26.23
CA GLY A 2 9.58 -10.25 26.04
C GLY A 2 9.01 -9.92 24.65
N LEU A 3 7.78 -9.41 24.57
CA LEU A 3 7.18 -8.96 23.31
C LEU A 3 7.55 -7.49 23.11
N GLY A 4 8.80 -7.27 22.69
CA GLY A 4 9.26 -5.97 22.26
C GLY A 4 8.79 -5.67 20.83
N GLY A 5 8.26 -4.47 20.62
CA GLY A 5 8.45 -3.75 19.35
C GLY A 5 7.22 -3.57 18.46
N GLY A 6 6.46 -2.50 18.71
CA GLY A 6 5.78 -1.74 17.65
C GLY A 6 4.30 -2.05 17.42
N SER A 7 3.44 -1.19 17.96
CA SER A 7 2.04 -1.06 17.62
C SER A 7 1.88 -0.52 16.19
N TYR A 8 2.08 -1.33 15.17
CA TYR A 8 1.62 -1.03 13.81
C TYR A 8 0.39 -1.89 13.53
N CYS A 9 -0.78 -1.43 13.97
CA CYS A 9 -2.04 -1.91 13.42
C CYS A 9 -2.03 -1.51 11.94
N SER A 10 -1.60 -2.40 11.04
CA SER A 10 -1.61 -2.17 9.59
C SER A 10 -2.37 -3.32 8.92
N ARG A 11 -3.67 -3.42 9.18
CA ARG A 11 -4.52 -4.39 8.48
C ARG A 11 -4.86 -3.80 7.10
N MET A 12 -4.08 -4.16 6.08
CA MET A 12 -4.49 -3.95 4.69
C MET A 12 -5.56 -5.01 4.35
N ILE A 13 -6.75 -4.56 3.98
CA ILE A 13 -7.84 -5.43 3.54
C ILE A 13 -7.78 -5.47 2.01
N PHE A 14 -7.43 -6.63 1.49
CA PHE A 14 -7.39 -6.94 0.06
C PHE A 14 -8.68 -7.67 -0.31
N ASN A 15 -9.35 -7.25 -1.39
CA ASN A 15 -10.65 -7.81 -1.79
C ASN A 15 -10.51 -8.99 -2.77
N SER A 16 -9.35 -9.20 -3.40
CA SER A 16 -9.10 -10.29 -4.35
C SER A 16 -7.80 -11.05 -4.09
N PRO A 17 -7.81 -12.37 -4.32
CA PRO A 17 -6.70 -13.26 -4.03
C PRO A 17 -5.64 -13.40 -5.15
N ASP A 18 -5.80 -12.79 -6.34
CA ASP A 18 -4.92 -13.03 -7.50
C ASP A 18 -3.89 -11.93 -7.82
N ALA A 19 -3.86 -10.84 -7.04
CA ALA A 19 -2.96 -9.73 -7.32
C ALA A 19 -1.50 -10.21 -7.42
N SER A 20 -0.89 -10.13 -8.59
CA SER A 20 0.49 -10.58 -8.78
C SER A 20 1.44 -9.61 -8.05
N TRP A 21 1.73 -9.89 -6.78
CA TRP A 21 2.40 -8.98 -5.85
C TRP A 21 3.84 -8.67 -6.26
N GLY A 22 4.01 -7.53 -6.94
CA GLY A 22 5.23 -6.73 -6.97
C GLY A 22 6.42 -7.40 -7.66
N SER A 23 6.46 -7.33 -9.00
CA SER A 23 7.58 -7.86 -9.80
C SER A 23 8.95 -7.29 -9.40
N CYS A 24 9.00 -6.03 -8.95
CA CYS A 24 10.25 -5.35 -8.59
C CYS A 24 10.50 -5.26 -7.07
N LYS A 25 9.45 -5.36 -6.23
CA LYS A 25 9.48 -5.15 -4.77
C LYS A 25 10.20 -3.87 -4.27
N ALA A 26 10.48 -2.93 -5.16
CA ALA A 26 11.22 -1.71 -4.89
C ALA A 26 10.39 -0.43 -5.11
N GLY A 27 9.12 -0.55 -5.53
CA GLY A 27 8.25 0.61 -5.76
C GLY A 27 8.63 1.49 -6.95
N ASN A 28 9.33 0.92 -7.93
CA ASN A 28 9.79 1.62 -9.14
C ASN A 28 9.10 1.13 -10.43
N CYS A 29 8.54 -0.08 -10.44
CA CYS A 29 7.92 -0.67 -11.62
C CYS A 29 6.43 -0.33 -11.81
N LYS A 30 5.74 0.15 -10.78
CA LYS A 30 4.29 0.46 -10.78
C LYS A 30 3.35 -0.72 -11.10
N SER A 31 3.86 -1.92 -11.39
CA SER A 31 3.03 -3.11 -11.67
C SER A 31 2.16 -3.55 -10.49
N CYS A 32 2.54 -3.20 -9.27
CA CYS A 32 1.77 -3.43 -8.06
C CYS A 32 0.87 -2.23 -7.68
N ALA A 33 0.68 -1.22 -8.53
CA ALA A 33 -0.12 -0.05 -8.16
C ALA A 33 -1.62 -0.40 -8.09
N VAL A 34 -2.26 -0.03 -6.99
CA VAL A 34 -3.66 -0.37 -6.68
C VAL A 34 -4.38 0.83 -6.09
N LYS A 35 -5.70 0.88 -6.24
CA LYS A 35 -6.49 2.01 -5.76
C LYS A 35 -6.84 1.87 -4.28
N VAL A 36 -6.67 2.95 -3.53
CA VAL A 36 -7.10 3.07 -2.14
C VAL A 36 -8.56 3.50 -2.10
N LEU A 37 -9.40 2.64 -1.51
CA LEU A 37 -10.82 2.92 -1.28
C LEU A 37 -11.05 3.67 0.04
N SER A 38 -10.28 3.34 1.08
CA SER A 38 -10.40 3.95 2.41
C SER A 38 -9.08 3.86 3.18
N GLY A 39 -8.82 4.86 4.03
CA GLY A 39 -7.58 5.01 4.80
C GLY A 39 -6.52 5.85 4.07
N GLU A 40 -5.45 6.18 4.79
CA GLU A 40 -4.34 6.97 4.27
C GLU A 40 -3.14 6.07 3.94
N PRO A 41 -2.61 6.08 2.71
CA PRO A 41 -1.40 5.35 2.35
C PRO A 41 -0.11 6.12 2.68
N ASP A 42 0.86 5.45 3.30
CA ASP A 42 2.25 5.87 3.46
C ASP A 42 3.03 5.53 2.18
N HIS A 43 3.10 6.50 1.29
CA HIS A 43 3.77 6.39 0.00
C HIS A 43 5.29 6.27 0.13
N ARG A 44 5.84 5.09 -0.16
CA ARG A 44 7.30 4.85 -0.24
C ARG A 44 7.79 4.46 -1.61
N ASP A 45 6.88 4.37 -2.56
CA ASP A 45 7.21 4.18 -3.95
C ASP A 45 7.69 5.49 -4.59
N SER A 46 8.48 5.41 -5.64
CA SER A 46 8.91 6.58 -6.43
C SER A 46 8.36 6.55 -7.86
N ALA A 47 7.58 5.52 -8.20
CA ALA A 47 7.01 5.35 -9.54
C ALA A 47 5.74 6.18 -9.77
N LEU A 48 4.94 6.44 -8.72
CA LEU A 48 3.69 7.18 -8.84
C LEU A 48 3.95 8.68 -8.79
N SER A 49 3.30 9.41 -9.71
CA SER A 49 3.29 10.88 -9.72
C SER A 49 2.32 11.41 -8.66
N THR A 50 2.45 12.69 -8.28
CA THR A 50 1.57 13.32 -7.29
C THR A 50 0.09 13.25 -7.68
N LEU A 51 -0.23 13.48 -8.96
CA LEU A 51 -1.60 13.35 -9.48
C LEU A 51 -2.17 11.93 -9.26
N GLU A 52 -1.35 10.90 -9.41
CA GLU A 52 -1.79 9.52 -9.22
C GLU A 52 -2.01 9.18 -7.75
N ARG A 53 -1.19 9.75 -6.86
CA ARG A 53 -1.32 9.59 -5.40
C ARG A 53 -2.54 10.31 -4.86
N GLU A 54 -2.76 11.55 -5.29
CA GLU A 54 -3.79 12.41 -4.71
C GLU A 54 -5.12 12.30 -5.45
N GLU A 55 -5.11 12.37 -6.79
CA GLU A 55 -6.34 12.35 -7.59
C GLU A 55 -6.87 10.92 -7.78
N GLN A 56 -5.97 9.99 -8.10
CA GLN A 56 -6.37 8.60 -8.36
C GLN A 56 -6.30 7.71 -7.12
N ARG A 57 -5.72 8.21 -6.02
CA ARG A 57 -5.48 7.45 -4.78
C ARG A 57 -4.81 6.12 -5.04
N LEU A 58 -3.82 6.08 -5.94
CA LEU A 58 -3.06 4.89 -6.25
C LEU A 58 -1.91 4.73 -5.26
N MET A 59 -1.64 3.49 -4.85
CA MET A 59 -0.49 3.16 -4.02
C MET A 59 0.17 1.85 -4.45
N CYS A 60 1.45 1.68 -4.14
CA CYS A 60 2.17 0.44 -4.36
C CYS A 60 2.33 -0.35 -3.03
N PRO A 61 1.48 -1.34 -2.70
CA PRO A 61 1.51 -2.09 -1.43
C PRO A 61 2.76 -2.95 -1.28
N CYS A 62 3.50 -3.16 -2.38
CA CYS A 62 4.79 -3.84 -2.38
C CYS A 62 5.87 -3.11 -1.55
N VAL A 63 5.75 -1.78 -1.33
CA VAL A 63 6.65 -0.98 -0.47
C VAL A 63 5.94 0.05 0.40
N SER A 64 4.74 0.48 0.00
CA SER A 64 3.91 1.45 0.73
C SER A 64 3.13 0.76 1.84
N ARG A 65 2.72 1.52 2.84
CA ARG A 65 2.00 1.01 4.02
C ARG A 65 0.76 1.83 4.31
N ALA A 66 0.02 1.48 5.36
CA ALA A 66 -1.07 2.30 5.89
C ALA A 66 -0.53 3.26 6.96
N THR A 67 -0.93 4.53 6.88
CA THR A 67 -0.76 5.53 7.94
C THR A 67 -2.01 5.52 8.82
N GLY A 68 -2.21 4.44 9.59
CA GLY A 68 -3.37 4.28 10.47
C GLY A 68 -3.76 2.82 10.68
N ASP A 69 -4.89 2.58 11.36
CA ASP A 69 -5.33 1.24 11.78
C ASP A 69 -5.70 0.29 10.64
N HIS A 70 -6.33 0.81 9.59
CA HIS A 70 -6.79 0.03 8.45
C HIS A 70 -6.70 0.81 7.14
N LEU A 71 -6.45 0.05 6.07
CA LEU A 71 -6.40 0.55 4.71
C LEU A 71 -7.12 -0.43 3.80
N VAL A 72 -8.08 0.07 3.03
CA VAL A 72 -8.93 -0.73 2.14
C VAL A 72 -8.50 -0.47 0.72
N LEU A 73 -8.18 -1.54 0.00
CA LEU A 73 -7.67 -1.48 -1.36
C LEU A 73 -8.64 -2.18 -2.30
N ASP A 74 -8.83 -1.59 -3.47
CA ASP A 74 -9.52 -2.22 -4.59
C ASP A 74 -8.51 -3.08 -5.34
N ILE A 75 -8.23 -4.25 -4.78
CA ILE A 75 -7.65 -5.35 -5.55
C ILE A 75 -8.53 -6.52 -5.42
#